data_AF-A0A9P6F6K3-F1
#
_entry.id   AF-A0A9P6F6K3-F1
#
_cell.length_a   1.000
_cell.length_b   1.000
_cell.length_c   1.000
_cell.angle_alpha   90.00
_cell.angle_beta   90.00
_cell.angle_gamma   90.00
#
_symmetry.space_group_name_H-M   'P 1'
#
loop_
_entity.id
_entity.type
_entity.pdbx_description
1 polymer ?
#
loop_
_entity_poly.entity_id
_entity_poly.type
_entity_poly.pdbx_seq_one_letter_code
_entity_poly.pdbx_strand_id
1 'polypeptide(L)'
;MGCRSLWQFLKKRHKAVPRPARQRIPQGRFRIDVQGSIYPSIRHAYSQNATPEAAHASVLRRIEQLGNPSDSVLYFDGGAAVEKQQTHQDRQKVRTKALAEASKHITIFSERQEKNLRIRKSHFTRIRKELAKAFVWDPEMRKGLVRYLREKGWTAIECDTEADLQIAKDFQQGDVAISGDSDLLAYASIAKIWRPMGRQFLEYDVNDVLE
;
A
#
# COMPACT_ATOMS: atom_id res chain seq x y z
N MET A 1 8.06 5.46 5.21
CA MET A 1 7.57 6.63 4.44
C MET A 1 8.69 6.80 3.46
N GLY A 2 8.49 6.38 2.21
CA GLY A 2 9.46 6.59 1.14
C GLY A 2 10.20 7.91 1.20
N CYS A 3 11.50 7.88 0.93
CA CYS A 3 12.29 9.05 0.54
C CYS A 3 11.47 9.93 -0.42
N ARG A 4 10.88 11.00 0.12
CA ARG A 4 9.91 11.82 -0.62
C ARG A 4 10.57 12.35 -1.89
N SER A 5 9.85 12.23 -3.01
CA SER A 5 10.29 12.68 -4.33
C SER A 5 11.45 11.89 -4.95
N LEU A 6 11.97 10.83 -4.33
CA LEU A 6 13.03 10.01 -4.92
C LEU A 6 12.61 9.44 -6.28
N TRP A 7 11.39 8.91 -6.39
CA TRP A 7 10.86 8.48 -7.69
C TRP A 7 10.76 9.61 -8.74
N GLN A 8 10.47 10.84 -8.31
CA GLN A 8 10.40 11.98 -9.23
C GLN A 8 11.79 12.43 -9.69
N PHE A 9 12.77 12.35 -8.79
CA PHE A 9 14.17 12.59 -9.08
C PHE A 9 14.71 11.55 -10.07
N LEU A 10 14.47 10.26 -9.80
CA LEU A 10 14.89 9.18 -10.69
C LEU A 10 14.25 9.28 -12.06
N LYS A 11 12.96 9.61 -12.17
CA LYS A 11 12.30 9.81 -13.47
C LYS A 11 13.01 10.86 -14.36
N LYS A 12 13.71 11.84 -13.77
CA LYS A 12 14.44 12.88 -14.52
C LYS A 12 15.84 12.43 -14.93
N ARG A 13 16.49 11.55 -14.16
CA ARG A 13 17.90 11.16 -14.36
C ARG A 13 18.08 9.76 -14.95
N HIS A 14 17.20 8.82 -14.62
CA HIS A 14 17.22 7.43 -15.11
C HIS A 14 15.92 7.11 -15.84
N LYS A 15 16.04 6.48 -17.02
CA LYS A 15 14.89 6.00 -17.77
C LYS A 15 14.51 4.62 -17.25
N ALA A 16 13.56 4.58 -16.32
CA ALA A 16 12.95 3.33 -15.89
C ALA A 16 12.40 2.54 -17.08
N VAL A 17 12.61 1.22 -17.09
CA VAL A 17 12.15 0.37 -18.20
C VAL A 17 10.71 -0.07 -17.92
N PRO A 18 9.74 0.26 -18.79
CA PRO A 18 8.38 -0.20 -18.60
C PRO A 18 8.29 -1.72 -18.80
N ARG A 19 7.68 -2.41 -17.84
CA ARG A 19 7.41 -3.85 -17.91
C ARG A 19 5.92 -4.15 -17.84
N PRO A 20 5.41 -5.18 -18.53
CA PRO A 20 4.03 -5.60 -18.43
C PRO A 20 3.76 -6.28 -17.07
N ALA A 21 2.53 -6.16 -16.56
CA ALA A 21 2.15 -6.65 -15.22
C ALA A 21 2.18 -8.18 -15.02
N ARG A 22 2.56 -8.96 -16.05
CA ARG A 22 2.53 -10.44 -16.04
C ARG A 22 3.81 -11.07 -16.57
N GLN A 23 4.91 -10.31 -16.58
CA GLN A 23 6.18 -10.88 -16.97
C GLN A 23 6.64 -11.87 -15.90
N ARG A 24 6.92 -13.11 -16.30
CA ARG A 24 7.56 -14.10 -15.42
C ARG A 24 9.03 -13.75 -15.27
N ILE A 25 9.58 -13.98 -14.09
CA ILE A 25 11.02 -13.93 -13.89
C ILE A 25 11.52 -15.38 -14.00
N PRO A 26 12.46 -15.67 -14.92
CA PRO A 26 12.94 -17.04 -15.13
C PRO A 26 13.67 -17.64 -13.92
N GLN A 27 14.26 -16.79 -13.08
CA GLN A 27 15.05 -17.15 -11.91
C GLN A 27 14.70 -16.21 -10.76
N GLY A 28 14.34 -16.75 -9.60
CA GLY A 28 13.98 -15.96 -8.41
C GLY A 28 12.48 -15.83 -8.17
N ARG A 29 12.11 -14.97 -7.22
CA ARG A 29 10.74 -14.73 -6.78
C ARG A 29 10.41 -13.24 -6.74
N PHE A 30 9.12 -12.94 -6.84
CA PHE A 30 8.58 -11.63 -6.51
C PHE A 30 8.46 -11.47 -4.99
N ARG A 31 9.10 -10.44 -4.45
CA ARG A 31 8.98 -10.03 -3.04
C ARG A 31 8.07 -8.82 -2.97
N ILE A 32 6.80 -9.03 -2.63
CA ILE A 32 5.76 -8.03 -2.78
C ILE A 32 5.49 -7.35 -1.45
N ASP A 33 5.80 -6.06 -1.36
CA ASP A 33 5.30 -5.19 -0.30
C ASP A 33 3.83 -4.85 -0.59
N VAL A 34 2.92 -5.47 0.16
CA VAL A 34 1.48 -5.37 -0.09
C VAL A 34 0.97 -3.96 0.20
N GLN A 35 1.42 -3.34 1.30
CA GLN A 35 0.97 -2.01 1.68
C GLN A 35 1.57 -0.95 0.77
N GLY A 36 2.88 -0.99 0.51
CA GLY A 36 3.53 -0.06 -0.41
C GLY A 36 3.00 -0.16 -1.84
N SER A 37 2.53 -1.34 -2.27
CA SER A 37 2.03 -1.54 -3.64
C SER A 37 0.56 -1.15 -3.82
N ILE A 38 -0.32 -1.50 -2.87
CA ILE A 38 -1.79 -1.47 -3.09
C ILE A 38 -2.60 -0.87 -1.94
N TYR A 39 -1.99 -0.09 -1.03
CA TYR A 39 -2.71 0.60 0.04
C TYR A 39 -3.99 1.35 -0.40
N PRO A 40 -4.02 2.09 -1.54
CA PRO A 40 -5.26 2.72 -1.99
C PRO A 40 -6.39 1.73 -2.26
N SER A 41 -6.07 0.55 -2.79
CA SER A 41 -7.04 -0.52 -3.05
C SER A 41 -7.51 -1.20 -1.77
N ILE A 42 -6.61 -1.42 -0.82
CA ILE A 42 -6.94 -1.93 0.53
C ILE A 42 -7.92 -0.98 1.20
N ARG A 43 -7.58 0.31 1.27
CA ARG A 43 -8.47 1.33 1.82
C ARG A 43 -9.84 1.30 1.15
N HIS A 44 -9.87 1.27 -0.18
CA HIS A 44 -11.13 1.24 -0.92
C HIS A 44 -11.96 -0.01 -0.57
N ALA A 45 -11.34 -1.19 -0.56
CA ALA A 45 -12.01 -2.44 -0.26
C ALA A 45 -12.63 -2.44 1.14
N TYR A 46 -11.88 -2.07 2.18
CA TYR A 46 -12.35 -2.08 3.56
C TYR A 46 -13.25 -0.88 3.92
N SER A 47 -13.29 0.16 3.09
CA SER A 47 -14.20 1.31 3.30
C SER A 47 -15.52 1.20 2.54
N GLN A 48 -15.69 0.20 1.66
CA GLN A 48 -16.86 0.10 0.78
C GLN A 48 -17.60 -1.23 0.92
N ASN A 49 -16.91 -2.31 1.29
CA ASN A 49 -17.55 -3.60 1.45
C ASN A 49 -18.19 -3.72 2.84
N ALA A 50 -19.38 -4.31 2.87
CA ALA A 50 -20.11 -4.55 4.12
C ALA A 50 -19.52 -5.71 4.94
N THR A 51 -18.82 -6.66 4.29
CA THR A 51 -18.24 -7.84 4.95
C THR A 51 -16.73 -7.92 4.74
N PRO A 52 -15.98 -8.47 5.73
CA PRO A 52 -14.55 -8.73 5.60
C PRO A 52 -14.21 -9.62 4.41
N GLU A 53 -14.99 -10.65 4.13
CA GLU A 53 -14.75 -11.61 3.05
C GLU A 53 -14.80 -10.94 1.67
N ALA A 54 -15.76 -10.04 1.45
CA ALA A 54 -15.85 -9.27 0.21
C ALA A 54 -14.67 -8.29 0.07
N ALA A 55 -14.21 -7.70 1.17
CA ALA A 55 -12.99 -6.89 1.19
C ALA A 55 -11.76 -7.74 0.84
N HIS A 56 -11.61 -8.93 1.44
CA HIS A 56 -10.51 -9.86 1.17
C HIS A 56 -10.46 -10.26 -0.31
N ALA A 57 -11.60 -10.66 -0.88
CA ALA A 57 -11.70 -11.02 -2.29
C ALA A 57 -11.36 -9.83 -3.22
N SER A 58 -11.73 -8.60 -2.83
CA SER A 58 -11.35 -7.40 -3.58
C SER A 58 -9.85 -7.12 -3.53
N VAL A 59 -9.20 -7.34 -2.39
CA VAL A 59 -7.74 -7.17 -2.25
C VAL A 59 -7.00 -8.27 -3.01
N LEU A 60 -7.45 -9.52 -2.93
CA LEU A 60 -6.87 -10.65 -3.68
C LEU A 60 -6.83 -10.36 -5.19
N ARG A 61 -7.94 -9.91 -5.78
CA ARG A 61 -7.98 -9.54 -7.21
C ARG A 61 -6.93 -8.50 -7.62
N ARG A 62 -6.50 -7.65 -6.68
CA ARG A 62 -5.46 -6.67 -6.91
C ARG A 62 -4.07 -7.26 -6.71
N ILE A 63 -3.88 -8.16 -5.74
CA ILE A 63 -2.64 -8.91 -5.53
C ILE A 63 -2.32 -9.82 -6.74
N GLU A 64 -3.33 -10.47 -7.33
CA GLU A 64 -3.19 -11.27 -8.56
C GLU A 64 -2.76 -10.46 -9.80
N GLN A 65 -2.82 -9.12 -9.73
CA GLN A 65 -2.28 -8.25 -10.77
C GLN A 65 -0.81 -7.93 -10.55
N LEU A 66 -0.27 -8.25 -9.38
CA LEU A 66 1.14 -8.02 -9.03
C LEU A 66 2.01 -9.25 -9.29
N GLY A 67 1.46 -10.44 -9.09
CA GLY A 67 2.19 -11.71 -9.23
C GLY A 67 1.25 -12.90 -9.14
N ASN A 68 1.81 -14.10 -8.94
CA ASN A 68 1.03 -15.32 -8.73
C ASN A 68 1.55 -16.12 -7.51
N PRO A 69 0.74 -17.01 -6.93
CA PRO A 69 1.13 -17.73 -5.72
C PRO A 69 2.41 -18.56 -5.86
N SER A 70 2.72 -19.07 -7.05
CA SER A 70 3.86 -19.98 -7.27
C SER A 70 5.22 -19.29 -7.31
N ASP A 71 5.28 -18.00 -7.63
CA ASP A 71 6.52 -17.25 -7.77
C ASP A 71 6.61 -16.03 -6.85
N SER A 72 5.62 -15.82 -5.97
CA SER A 72 5.51 -14.60 -5.18
C SER A 72 5.42 -14.87 -3.68
N VAL A 73 6.07 -14.00 -2.91
CA VAL A 73 5.98 -13.92 -1.44
C VAL A 73 5.42 -12.55 -1.08
N LEU A 74 4.36 -12.54 -0.29
CA LEU A 74 3.66 -11.33 0.15
C LEU A 74 4.16 -10.92 1.53
N TYR A 75 4.52 -9.65 1.69
CA TYR A 75 4.98 -9.07 2.95
C TYR A 75 3.98 -8.03 3.43
N PHE A 76 3.57 -8.18 4.69
CA PHE A 76 2.69 -7.24 5.39
C PHE A 76 3.49 -6.55 6.49
N ASP A 77 3.33 -5.23 6.63
CA ASP A 77 3.93 -4.50 7.73
C ASP A 77 3.38 -5.05 9.06
N GLY A 78 4.22 -5.07 10.07
CA GLY A 78 3.92 -5.35 11.47
C GLY A 78 3.70 -4.08 12.27
N GLY A 79 4.43 -3.99 13.38
CA GLY A 79 4.48 -2.80 14.24
C GLY A 79 5.34 -1.68 13.66
N ALA A 80 5.27 -0.48 14.23
CA ALA A 80 6.15 0.60 13.82
C ALA A 80 7.59 0.32 14.29
N ALA A 81 8.55 0.42 13.37
CA ALA A 81 9.97 0.48 13.75
C ALA A 81 10.24 1.73 14.60
N VAL A 82 11.23 1.66 15.51
CA VAL A 82 11.57 2.75 16.43
C VAL A 82 11.91 4.02 15.66
N GLU A 83 12.68 3.89 14.58
CA GLU A 83 13.13 4.98 13.70
C GLU A 83 11.95 5.65 12.98
N LYS A 84 10.84 4.94 12.78
CA LYS A 84 9.62 5.43 12.11
C LYS A 84 8.55 5.88 13.11
N GLN A 85 8.81 5.87 14.42
CA GLN A 85 7.82 6.23 15.44
C GLN A 85 7.27 7.66 15.26
N GLN A 86 8.14 8.64 14.96
CA GLN A 86 7.71 10.02 14.68
C GLN A 86 6.77 10.09 13.46
N THR A 87 7.07 9.33 12.41
CA THR A 87 6.21 9.25 11.22
C THR A 87 4.83 8.69 11.57
N HIS A 88 4.77 7.68 12.44
CA HIS A 88 3.50 7.14 12.93
C HIS A 88 2.71 8.16 13.73
N GLN A 89 3.37 8.92 14.62
CA GLN A 89 2.73 10.00 15.37
C GLN A 89 2.18 11.09 14.44
N ASP A 90 2.94 11.49 13.42
CA ASP A 90 2.49 12.50 12.46
C ASP A 90 1.30 12.01 11.63
N ARG A 91 1.32 10.75 11.19
CA ARG A 91 0.17 10.10 10.53
C ARG A 91 -1.05 10.10 11.47
N GLN A 92 -0.85 9.82 12.76
CA GLN A 92 -1.94 9.83 13.74
C GLN A 92 -2.51 11.23 13.94
N LYS A 93 -1.66 12.27 14.06
CA LYS A 93 -2.11 13.67 14.12
C LYS A 93 -2.97 14.06 12.91
N VAL A 94 -2.53 13.67 11.70
CA VAL A 94 -3.30 13.91 10.47
C VAL A 94 -4.66 13.20 10.51
N ARG A 95 -4.72 11.96 10.99
CA ARG A 95 -5.97 11.20 11.12
C ARG A 95 -6.91 11.82 12.14
N THR A 96 -6.42 12.19 13.32
CA THR A 96 -7.22 12.85 14.36
C THR A 96 -7.81 14.16 13.84
N LYS A 97 -7.01 14.97 13.13
CA LYS A 97 -7.50 16.20 12.49
C LYS A 97 -8.57 15.90 11.43
N ALA A 98 -8.36 14.88 10.59
CA ALA A 98 -9.33 14.48 9.58
C ALA A 98 -10.66 13.99 10.20
N LEU A 99 -10.61 13.26 11.31
CA LEU A 99 -11.82 12.86 12.05
C LEU A 99 -12.57 14.07 12.61
N ALA A 100 -11.86 15.04 13.20
CA ALA A 100 -12.49 16.27 13.69
C ALA A 100 -13.20 17.06 12.56
N GLU A 101 -12.54 17.19 11.40
CA GLU A 101 -13.15 17.85 10.23
C GLU A 101 -14.31 17.03 9.64
N ALA A 102 -14.22 15.70 9.62
CA ALA A 102 -15.32 14.83 9.21
C ALA A 102 -16.54 15.03 10.12
N SER A 103 -16.36 15.02 11.44
CA SER A 103 -17.42 15.27 12.41
C SER A 103 -18.06 16.63 12.21
N LYS A 104 -17.27 17.70 12.03
CA LYS A 104 -17.79 19.03 11.71
C LYS A 104 -18.65 19.04 10.45
N HIS A 105 -18.22 18.35 9.39
CA HIS A 105 -18.99 18.26 8.15
C HIS A 105 -20.25 17.41 8.29
N ILE A 106 -20.24 16.40 9.16
CA ILE A 106 -21.44 15.62 9.52
C ILE A 106 -22.42 16.49 10.29
N THR A 107 -21.97 17.27 11.29
CA THR A 107 -22.84 18.20 12.02
C THR A 107 -23.49 19.22 11.08
N ILE A 108 -22.72 19.86 10.20
CA ILE A 108 -23.26 20.79 9.19
C ILE A 108 -24.28 20.09 8.29
N PHE A 109 -24.03 18.83 7.93
CA PHE A 109 -24.96 18.05 7.12
C PHE A 109 -26.27 17.79 7.87
N SER A 110 -26.20 17.34 9.13
CA SER A 110 -27.36 17.06 9.99
C SER A 110 -28.18 18.32 10.24
N GLU A 111 -27.55 19.44 10.60
CA GLU A 111 -28.26 20.72 10.79
C GLU A 111 -29.01 21.17 9.55
N ARG A 112 -28.44 20.95 8.35
CA ARG A 112 -29.11 21.27 7.09
C ARG A 112 -30.30 20.36 6.85
N GLN A 113 -30.17 19.07 7.17
CA GLN A 113 -31.25 18.11 7.05
C GLN A 113 -32.41 18.48 7.99
N GLU A 114 -32.12 18.76 9.26
CA GLU A 114 -33.09 19.19 10.27
C GLU A 114 -33.82 20.48 9.87
N LYS A 115 -33.09 21.45 9.31
CA LYS A 115 -33.66 22.72 8.82
C LYS A 115 -34.30 22.62 7.43
N ASN A 116 -34.46 21.41 6.88
CA ASN A 116 -34.97 21.17 5.53
C ASN A 116 -34.27 21.99 4.42
N LEU A 117 -32.98 22.28 4.62
CA LEU A 117 -32.17 23.02 3.65
C LEU A 117 -31.64 22.08 2.56
N ARG A 118 -31.51 22.61 1.33
CA ARG A 118 -30.99 21.84 0.19
C ARG A 118 -29.64 21.19 0.50
N ILE A 119 -29.56 19.86 0.35
CA ILE A 119 -28.32 19.09 0.48
C ILE A 119 -27.64 19.00 -0.90
N ARG A 120 -26.32 19.26 -0.94
CA ARG A 120 -25.51 19.20 -2.17
C ARG A 120 -24.54 18.03 -2.12
N LYS A 121 -24.15 17.53 -3.30
CA LYS A 121 -23.10 16.49 -3.49
C LYS A 121 -21.78 16.84 -2.77
N SER A 122 -21.46 18.13 -2.64
CA SER A 122 -20.26 18.61 -1.95
C SER A 122 -20.20 18.22 -0.48
N HIS A 123 -21.33 18.12 0.23
CA HIS A 123 -21.33 17.71 1.64
C HIS A 123 -20.87 16.26 1.79
N PHE A 124 -21.48 15.34 1.02
CA PHE A 124 -21.07 13.94 0.97
C PHE A 124 -19.60 13.79 0.54
N THR A 125 -19.19 14.54 -0.49
CA THR A 125 -17.81 14.47 -1.01
C THR A 125 -16.78 14.90 0.04
N ARG A 126 -17.08 15.95 0.82
CA ARG A 126 -16.20 16.42 1.91
C ARG A 126 -16.12 15.40 3.04
N ILE A 127 -17.25 14.89 3.52
CA ILE A 127 -17.30 13.85 4.56
C ILE A 127 -16.48 12.64 4.11
N ARG A 128 -16.76 12.10 2.91
CA ARG A 128 -16.04 10.95 2.36
C ARG A 128 -14.55 11.20 2.22
N LYS A 129 -14.15 12.41 1.79
CA LYS A 129 -12.73 12.79 1.65
C LYS A 129 -12.00 12.77 2.99
N GLU A 130 -12.59 13.34 4.04
CA GLU A 130 -11.95 13.38 5.36
C GLU A 130 -11.94 11.99 6.02
N LEU A 131 -13.03 11.22 5.92
CA LEU A 131 -13.05 9.82 6.37
C LEU A 131 -11.99 8.96 5.65
N ALA A 132 -11.79 9.17 4.35
CA ALA A 132 -10.75 8.46 3.59
C ALA A 132 -9.31 8.83 4.01
N LYS A 133 -9.09 10.01 4.61
CA LYS A 133 -7.79 10.39 5.21
C LYS A 133 -7.63 9.84 6.61
N ALA A 134 -8.73 9.72 7.35
CA ALA A 134 -8.77 9.16 8.69
C ALA A 134 -8.62 7.62 8.72
N PHE A 135 -8.74 6.96 7.56
CA PHE A 135 -8.68 5.50 7.47
C PHE A 135 -7.46 4.91 8.17
N VAL A 136 -7.74 3.95 9.06
CA VAL A 136 -6.77 3.05 9.69
C VAL A 136 -7.14 1.65 9.23
N TRP A 137 -6.14 0.91 8.76
CA TRP A 137 -6.38 -0.50 8.48
C TRP A 137 -6.31 -1.27 9.79
N ASP A 138 -7.45 -1.83 10.17
CA ASP A 138 -7.58 -2.58 11.41
C ASP A 138 -6.64 -3.80 11.45
N PRO A 139 -5.87 -4.01 12.55
CA PRO A 139 -4.94 -5.12 12.66
C PRO A 139 -5.59 -6.50 12.57
N GLU A 140 -6.80 -6.69 13.09
CA GLU A 140 -7.51 -7.97 13.02
C GLU A 140 -8.01 -8.25 11.61
N MET A 141 -8.47 -7.22 10.89
CA MET A 141 -8.80 -7.32 9.47
C MET A 141 -7.57 -7.67 8.62
N ARG A 142 -6.40 -7.13 8.96
CA ARG A 142 -5.12 -7.48 8.30
C ARG A 142 -4.76 -8.95 8.54
N LYS A 143 -4.83 -9.44 9.78
CA LYS A 143 -4.61 -10.87 10.09
C LYS A 143 -5.61 -11.77 9.36
N GLY A 144 -6.88 -11.34 9.30
CA GLY A 144 -7.94 -12.01 8.56
C GLY A 144 -7.60 -12.15 7.07
N LEU A 145 -7.10 -11.10 6.44
CA LEU A 145 -6.65 -11.14 5.05
C LEU A 145 -5.46 -12.08 4.86
N VAL A 146 -4.46 -12.04 5.75
CA VAL A 146 -3.29 -12.92 5.67
C VAL A 146 -3.72 -14.39 5.73
N ARG A 147 -4.60 -14.75 6.65
CA ARG A 147 -5.16 -16.10 6.73
C ARG A 147 -5.89 -16.47 5.44
N TYR A 148 -6.77 -15.59 4.96
CA TYR A 148 -7.50 -15.79 3.70
C TYR A 148 -6.55 -16.01 2.50
N LEU A 149 -5.44 -15.27 2.42
CA LEU A 149 -4.45 -15.43 1.35
C LEU A 149 -3.69 -16.77 1.45
N ARG A 150 -3.30 -17.17 2.67
CA ARG A 150 -2.68 -18.49 2.91
C ARG A 150 -3.60 -19.63 2.49
N GLU A 151 -4.90 -19.54 2.81
CA GLU A 151 -5.92 -20.51 2.36
C GLU A 151 -6.05 -20.57 0.81
N LYS A 152 -5.72 -19.47 0.12
CA LYS A 152 -5.67 -19.38 -1.35
C LYS A 152 -4.31 -19.78 -1.93
N GLY A 153 -3.41 -20.33 -1.13
CA GLY A 153 -2.11 -20.85 -1.56
C GLY A 153 -1.00 -19.79 -1.66
N TRP A 154 -1.23 -18.56 -1.20
CA TRP A 154 -0.18 -17.54 -1.18
C TRP A 154 0.76 -17.72 0.01
N THR A 155 2.05 -17.52 -0.22
CA THR A 155 3.02 -17.35 0.86
C THR A 155 2.91 -15.92 1.40
N ALA A 156 2.26 -15.74 2.55
CA ALA A 156 2.10 -14.44 3.20
C ALA A 156 2.85 -14.37 4.54
N ILE A 157 3.77 -13.42 4.64
CA ILE A 157 4.63 -13.16 5.80
C ILE A 157 4.13 -11.91 6.52
N GLU A 158 3.90 -12.06 7.82
CA GLU A 158 3.64 -10.94 8.74
C GLU A 158 4.98 -10.53 9.32
N CYS A 159 5.44 -9.32 9.01
CA CYS A 159 6.72 -8.83 9.50
C CYS A 159 6.60 -8.37 10.95
N ASP A 160 7.69 -8.36 11.71
CA ASP A 160 7.71 -7.80 13.06
C ASP A 160 7.52 -6.28 13.02
N THR A 161 8.20 -5.63 12.09
CA THR A 161 8.19 -4.16 11.91
C THR A 161 7.77 -3.77 10.50
N GLU A 162 8.69 -3.41 9.63
CA GLU A 162 8.38 -2.89 8.28
C GLU A 162 8.66 -3.96 7.23
N ALA A 163 7.80 -4.05 6.21
CA ALA A 163 7.95 -5.03 5.14
C ALA A 163 9.23 -4.81 4.32
N ASP A 164 9.67 -3.56 4.17
CA ASP A 164 10.87 -3.20 3.42
C ASP A 164 12.14 -3.85 4.00
N LEU A 165 12.29 -3.82 5.33
CA LEU A 165 13.39 -4.46 6.05
C LEU A 165 13.41 -5.97 5.87
N GLN A 166 12.24 -6.63 5.99
CA GLN A 166 12.17 -8.07 5.84
C GLN A 166 12.41 -8.50 4.39
N ILE A 167 11.88 -7.76 3.42
CA ILE A 167 12.16 -7.98 1.99
C ILE A 167 13.65 -7.88 1.74
N ALA A 168 14.34 -6.85 2.25
CA ALA A 168 15.78 -6.68 2.06
C ALA A 168 16.60 -7.84 2.64
N LYS A 169 16.18 -8.42 3.78
CA LYS A 169 16.83 -9.59 4.39
C LYS A 169 16.62 -10.88 3.60
N ASP A 170 15.40 -11.08 3.10
CA ASP A 170 15.03 -12.30 2.37
C ASP A 170 15.41 -12.26 0.89
N PHE A 171 15.85 -11.10 0.40
CA PHE A 171 16.14 -10.87 -1.01
C PHE A 171 17.29 -11.75 -1.48
N GLN A 172 17.07 -12.52 -2.54
CA GLN A 172 18.08 -13.38 -3.15
C GLN A 172 18.44 -12.92 -4.56
N GLN A 173 19.56 -13.41 -5.08
CA GLN A 173 19.95 -13.12 -6.45
C GLN A 173 18.87 -13.62 -7.43
N GLY A 174 18.43 -12.73 -8.32
CA GLY A 174 17.34 -12.98 -9.27
C GLY A 174 15.95 -12.53 -8.78
N ASP A 175 15.78 -12.29 -7.47
CA ASP A 175 14.52 -11.77 -6.95
C ASP A 175 14.21 -10.36 -7.49
N VAL A 176 12.93 -9.99 -7.42
CA VAL A 176 12.44 -8.64 -7.73
C VAL A 176 11.53 -8.16 -6.62
N ALA A 177 11.84 -6.97 -6.08
CA ALA A 177 11.00 -6.33 -5.09
C ALA A 177 9.88 -5.55 -5.79
N ILE A 178 8.62 -5.83 -5.46
CA ILE A 178 7.47 -5.07 -5.94
C ILE A 178 7.01 -4.14 -4.83
N SER A 179 7.20 -2.83 -5.00
CA SER A 179 6.66 -1.82 -4.09
C SER A 179 6.51 -0.45 -4.76
N GLY A 180 5.55 0.32 -4.25
CA GLY A 180 5.45 1.76 -4.52
C GLY A 180 6.34 2.60 -3.61
N ASP A 181 6.87 2.03 -2.53
CA ASP A 181 7.74 2.72 -1.59
C ASP A 181 9.19 2.78 -2.13
N SER A 182 9.77 3.97 -2.10
CA SER A 182 11.14 4.21 -2.56
C SER A 182 12.20 3.87 -1.52
N ASP A 183 11.82 3.62 -0.26
CA ASP A 183 12.75 3.24 0.82
C ASP A 183 13.55 1.97 0.45
N LEU A 184 12.98 1.10 -0.41
CA LEU A 184 13.64 -0.11 -0.89
C LEU A 184 14.92 0.15 -1.70
N LEU A 185 15.07 1.32 -2.30
CA LEU A 185 16.28 1.71 -3.05
C LEU A 185 17.50 1.92 -2.14
N ALA A 186 17.28 2.11 -0.82
CA ALA A 186 18.35 2.34 0.13
C ALA A 186 19.03 1.05 0.62
N TYR A 187 18.44 -0.13 0.36
CA TYR A 187 19.01 -1.39 0.81
C TYR A 187 19.92 -1.99 -0.26
N ALA A 188 21.21 -2.13 0.08
CA ALA A 188 22.23 -2.66 -0.83
C ALA A 188 21.96 -4.09 -1.32
N SER A 189 21.17 -4.89 -0.58
CA SER A 189 20.81 -6.25 -0.99
C SER A 189 19.80 -6.28 -2.14
N ILE A 190 19.06 -5.19 -2.36
CA ILE A 190 18.01 -5.13 -3.37
C ILE A 190 18.62 -4.66 -4.68
N ALA A 191 18.72 -5.58 -5.64
CA ALA A 191 19.25 -5.28 -6.96
C ALA A 191 18.18 -4.76 -7.94
N LYS A 192 16.91 -5.15 -7.77
CA LYS A 192 15.85 -4.85 -8.76
C LYS A 192 14.51 -4.54 -8.10
N ILE A 193 13.91 -3.43 -8.52
CA ILE A 193 12.61 -2.97 -8.04
C ILE A 193 11.63 -2.77 -9.20
N TRP A 194 10.44 -3.34 -9.07
CA TRP A 194 9.32 -3.10 -9.96
C TRP A 194 8.26 -2.26 -9.27
N ARG A 195 8.17 -1.00 -9.67
CA ARG A 195 7.18 -0.07 -9.13
C ARG A 195 5.84 -0.23 -9.84
N PRO A 196 4.74 -0.57 -9.13
CA PRO A 196 3.43 -0.70 -9.75
C PRO A 196 2.86 0.66 -10.18
N MET A 197 2.50 0.77 -11.46
CA MET A 197 1.89 1.95 -12.10
C MET A 197 0.60 1.53 -12.82
N GLY A 198 -0.47 1.36 -12.06
CA GLY A 198 -1.76 0.95 -12.61
C GLY A 198 -1.75 -0.49 -13.15
N ARG A 199 -1.58 -0.62 -14.47
CA ARG A 199 -1.52 -1.90 -15.23
C ARG A 199 -0.12 -2.27 -15.72
N GLN A 200 0.89 -1.46 -15.40
CA GLN A 200 2.28 -1.67 -15.82
C GLN A 200 3.20 -1.57 -14.60
N PHE A 201 4.42 -2.07 -14.76
CA PHE A 201 5.51 -1.82 -13.83
C PHE A 201 6.54 -0.90 -14.44
N LEU A 202 7.22 -0.14 -13.60
CA LEU A 202 8.47 0.53 -13.95
C LEU A 202 9.60 -0.23 -13.26
N GLU A 203 10.47 -0.84 -14.05
CA GLU A 203 11.66 -1.53 -13.58
C GLU A 203 12.79 -0.53 -13.34
N TYR A 204 13.43 -0.69 -12.20
CA TYR A 204 14.65 0.00 -11.81
C TYR A 204 15.68 -1.07 -11.43
N ASP A 205 16.83 -1.05 -12.09
CA ASP A 205 18.03 -1.67 -11.56
C ASP A 205 18.64 -0.71 -10.54
N VAL A 206 18.87 -1.18 -9.32
CA VAL A 206 19.33 -0.32 -8.23
C VAL A 206 20.79 0.09 -8.43
N ASN A 207 21.59 -0.76 -9.09
CA ASN A 207 22.99 -0.44 -9.38
C ASN A 207 23.08 0.75 -10.36
N ASP A 208 22.30 0.70 -11.44
CA ASP A 208 22.22 1.78 -12.43
C ASP A 208 21.71 3.11 -11.85
N VAL A 209 21.04 3.07 -10.70
CA VAL A 209 20.43 4.24 -10.03
C VAL A 209 21.38 4.91 -9.03
N LEU A 210 22.32 4.15 -8.46
CA LEU A 210 23.25 4.62 -7.44
C LEU A 210 24.63 5.01 -8.00
N GLU A 211 24.93 4.68 -9.26
CA GLU A 211 26.06 5.22 -10.04
C GLU A 211 25.82 6.67 -10.51
#